data_AF-V7EKT2-F1
#
_entry.id   AF-V7EKT2-F1
#
_cell.length_a   1.000
_cell.length_b   1.000
_cell.length_c   1.000
_cell.angle_alpha   90.00
_cell.angle_beta   90.00
_cell.angle_gamma   90.00
#
_symmetry.space_group_name_H-M   'P 1'
#
loop_
_entity.id
_entity.type
_entity.pdbx_description
1 polymer ?
#
loop_
_entity_poly.entity_id
_entity_poly.type
_entity_poly.pdbx_seq_one_letter_code
_entity_poly.pdbx_strand_id
1 'polypeptide(L)'
;MKAIPAHSRNFALRCGAVSGCTCGKFSRLIGVPRLTKVRDQRRRKRNAHVALSFRQSEILEIARAEGRVVVEDLAQRFDVTLQTIRRDLTELADLGHLDRVHGGAVPKTGVANLGYEQRRRMNEGAKAAIARACAVAIPENCSLIMNLGTTTEAVAQELLGHRNITVVTNNMNVANTLAANPGCDIMVAGGALRRSDGGLVGELTTQFFEQFKVDYAVIGVSALDRDGDLLDFDLAEVRVSKTIIRQARKVFLVCDHSKLDRSAPARLASLSEITCLFTDRPLPQDLARKCAEWGTEVVVASGDGAPRT
;
A
#
# COMPACT_ATOMS: atom_id res chain seq x y z
N MET A 1 -64.29 -24.53 41.74
CA MET A 1 -65.04 -23.53 42.54
C MET A 1 -64.34 -22.18 42.41
N LYS A 2 -65.08 -21.15 41.94
CA LYS A 2 -64.90 -19.67 41.80
C LYS A 2 -63.61 -18.99 42.38
N ALA A 3 -63.08 -17.84 41.92
CA ALA A 3 -63.21 -16.92 40.77
C ALA A 3 -62.16 -15.74 40.90
N ILE A 4 -61.51 -15.32 39.78
CA ILE A 4 -61.19 -13.96 39.18
C ILE A 4 -60.98 -12.70 40.10
N PRO A 5 -60.20 -11.60 39.79
CA PRO A 5 -59.65 -11.01 38.50
C PRO A 5 -58.18 -10.48 38.55
N ALA A 6 -57.53 -9.72 37.63
CA ALA A 6 -57.54 -9.37 36.18
C ALA A 6 -56.40 -8.30 35.95
N HIS A 7 -55.69 -8.27 34.80
CA HIS A 7 -55.40 -7.04 33.99
C HIS A 7 -54.53 -7.25 32.71
N SER A 8 -55.07 -6.73 31.57
CA SER A 8 -54.50 -6.14 30.31
C SER A 8 -53.27 -6.76 29.61
N ARG A 9 -53.36 -7.43 28.43
CA ARG A 9 -53.59 -7.01 26.99
C ARG A 9 -52.42 -6.21 26.35
N ASN A 10 -51.51 -6.83 25.58
CA ASN A 10 -51.48 -7.20 24.14
C ASN A 10 -51.54 -6.06 23.10
N PHE A 11 -50.45 -5.91 22.31
CA PHE A 11 -50.31 -5.04 21.13
C PHE A 11 -49.87 -5.89 19.94
N ALA A 12 -50.64 -5.86 18.84
CA ALA A 12 -50.30 -6.52 17.58
C ALA A 12 -50.94 -5.78 16.39
N LEU A 13 -50.29 -5.94 15.23
CA LEU A 13 -50.79 -5.71 13.85
C LEU A 13 -50.72 -4.26 13.35
N ARG A 14 -50.50 -3.93 12.07
CA ARG A 14 -50.01 -4.62 10.85
C ARG A 14 -49.78 -3.51 9.81
N CYS A 15 -48.98 -3.84 8.79
CA CYS A 15 -48.68 -3.06 7.59
C CYS A 15 -49.93 -2.73 6.73
N GLY A 16 -49.90 -1.58 6.04
CA GLY A 16 -50.85 -1.19 4.98
C GLY A 16 -50.34 0.03 4.21
N ALA A 17 -50.16 -0.14 2.90
CA ALA A 17 -49.73 0.88 1.93
C ALA A 17 -50.76 2.01 1.74
N VAL A 18 -50.35 3.14 1.14
CA VAL A 18 -51.03 3.85 0.02
C VAL A 18 -50.41 5.25 -0.25
N SER A 19 -50.30 5.53 -1.56
CA SER A 19 -50.04 6.74 -2.37
C SER A 19 -49.96 8.16 -1.76
N GLY A 20 -49.01 8.94 -2.30
CA GLY A 20 -49.24 10.23 -2.99
C GLY A 20 -49.58 11.48 -2.16
N CYS A 21 -48.71 12.50 -2.19
CA CYS A 21 -49.04 13.95 -2.18
C CYS A 21 -47.74 14.79 -2.14
N THR A 22 -47.37 15.44 -3.24
CA THR A 22 -47.51 16.89 -3.53
C THR A 22 -46.61 17.85 -2.73
N CYS A 23 -45.73 18.49 -3.49
CA CYS A 23 -45.00 19.72 -3.20
C CYS A 23 -45.93 20.87 -2.75
N GLY A 24 -45.54 21.62 -1.72
CA GLY A 24 -46.20 22.89 -1.40
C GLY A 24 -45.87 23.50 -0.04
N LYS A 25 -44.88 24.41 -0.05
CA LYS A 25 -44.80 25.63 0.77
C LYS A 25 -44.80 25.48 2.31
N PHE A 26 -43.67 25.78 2.94
CA PHE A 26 -43.66 26.82 3.96
C PHE A 26 -42.30 27.53 3.97
N SER A 27 -42.35 28.85 3.86
CA SER A 27 -41.21 29.75 3.79
C SER A 27 -41.30 30.69 4.98
N ARG A 28 -40.17 30.90 5.67
CA ARG A 28 -39.65 32.13 6.34
C ARG A 28 -39.18 31.92 7.77
N LEU A 29 -38.29 32.87 8.12
CA LEU A 29 -37.57 33.13 9.37
C LEU A 29 -36.22 32.40 9.34
N ILE A 30 -35.04 33.03 9.32
CA ILE A 30 -34.57 34.34 9.83
C ILE A 30 -33.27 34.71 9.07
N GLY A 31 -32.97 36.00 8.88
CA GLY A 31 -31.93 36.50 7.96
C GLY A 31 -30.47 36.42 8.42
N VAL A 32 -29.56 36.41 7.43
CA VAL A 32 -28.10 36.65 7.55
C VAL A 32 -27.63 37.38 6.26
N PRO A 33 -26.74 38.39 6.33
CA PRO A 33 -26.62 39.44 5.30
C PRO A 33 -25.75 39.11 4.07
N ARG A 34 -25.98 39.88 2.99
CA ARG A 34 -25.09 40.00 1.83
C ARG A 34 -23.70 40.44 2.26
N LEU A 35 -22.69 39.62 1.96
CA LEU A 35 -21.30 40.05 1.86
C LEU A 35 -20.74 39.78 0.47
N THR A 36 -19.93 40.73 0.06
CA THR A 36 -19.47 41.10 -1.26
C THR A 36 -18.44 40.16 -1.85
N LYS A 37 -18.36 40.20 -3.18
CA LYS A 37 -17.32 39.63 -4.04
C LYS A 37 -15.91 39.75 -3.43
N VAL A 38 -15.36 38.64 -2.94
CA VAL A 38 -13.91 38.46 -2.80
C VAL A 38 -13.47 37.33 -3.74
N ARG A 39 -13.15 37.76 -4.97
CA ARG A 39 -12.10 37.23 -5.86
C ARG A 39 -11.62 35.79 -5.62
N ASP A 40 -12.29 34.85 -6.27
CA ASP A 40 -11.85 34.22 -7.53
C ASP A 40 -10.33 33.98 -7.79
N GLN A 41 -9.52 33.61 -6.79
CA GLN A 41 -8.10 33.26 -7.03
C GLN A 41 -7.59 31.97 -6.37
N ARG A 42 -8.34 31.31 -5.47
CA ARG A 42 -7.86 30.10 -4.77
C ARG A 42 -8.45 28.77 -5.25
N ARG A 43 -9.39 28.80 -6.21
CA ARG A 43 -10.14 27.62 -6.70
C ARG A 43 -9.53 26.90 -7.93
N ARG A 44 -8.30 27.27 -8.32
CA ARG A 44 -7.59 26.74 -9.50
C ARG A 44 -6.44 25.77 -9.21
N LYS A 45 -6.08 25.48 -7.95
CA LYS A 45 -5.17 24.38 -7.61
C LYS A 45 -5.95 23.09 -7.38
N ARG A 46 -6.64 22.63 -8.43
CA ARG A 46 -7.27 21.31 -8.47
C ARG A 46 -6.19 20.30 -8.86
N ASN A 47 -6.18 19.17 -8.17
CA ASN A 47 -5.45 17.95 -8.52
C ASN A 47 -5.46 17.73 -10.04
N ALA A 48 -4.33 17.99 -10.68
CA ALA A 48 -4.01 17.35 -11.95
C ALA A 48 -3.17 16.13 -11.57
N HIS A 49 -3.63 14.93 -11.91
CA HIS A 49 -2.66 13.92 -12.32
C HIS A 49 -1.93 14.56 -13.49
N VAL A 50 -0.74 15.11 -13.24
CA VAL A 50 0.07 15.64 -14.33
C VAL A 50 0.63 14.40 -15.00
N ALA A 51 -0.06 13.97 -16.06
CA ALA A 51 0.54 13.06 -17.02
C ALA A 51 1.88 13.69 -17.42
N LEU A 52 2.98 12.97 -17.20
CA LEU A 52 4.28 13.44 -17.62
C LEU A 52 4.20 13.76 -19.11
N SER A 53 4.66 14.95 -19.49
CA SER A 53 4.80 15.26 -20.90
C SER A 53 5.77 14.27 -21.54
N PHE A 54 5.62 14.03 -22.85
CA PHE A 54 6.54 13.19 -23.61
C PHE A 54 8.02 13.57 -23.34
N ARG A 55 8.30 14.88 -23.30
CA ARG A 55 9.64 15.42 -22.98
C ARG A 55 10.09 15.08 -21.55
N GLN A 56 9.21 15.22 -20.56
CA GLN A 56 9.55 14.87 -19.16
C GLN A 56 9.85 13.37 -19.01
N SER A 57 9.11 12.51 -19.70
CA SER A 57 9.40 11.06 -19.73
C SER A 57 10.74 10.77 -20.38
N GLU A 58 11.06 11.42 -21.51
CA GLU A 58 12.35 11.22 -22.19
C GLU A 58 13.54 11.76 -21.37
N ILE A 59 13.38 12.90 -20.69
CA ILE A 59 14.39 13.43 -19.74
C ILE A 59 14.69 12.42 -18.63
N LEU A 60 13.67 11.72 -18.12
CA LEU A 60 13.87 10.69 -17.09
C LEU A 60 14.65 9.48 -17.63
N GLU A 61 14.37 9.06 -18.86
CA GLU A 61 15.11 7.94 -19.47
C GLU A 61 16.57 8.30 -19.73
N ILE A 62 16.85 9.52 -20.23
CA ILE A 62 18.22 10.03 -20.40
C ILE A 62 18.93 10.08 -19.05
N ALA A 63 18.28 10.65 -18.02
CA ALA A 63 18.86 10.71 -16.69
C ALA A 63 19.19 9.31 -16.14
N ARG A 64 18.31 8.33 -16.35
CA ARG A 64 18.54 6.94 -15.92
C ARG A 64 19.69 6.27 -16.67
N ALA A 65 19.82 6.51 -17.97
CA ALA A 65 20.87 5.92 -18.80
C ALA A 65 22.25 6.54 -18.54
N GLU A 66 22.31 7.86 -18.37
CA GLU A 66 23.56 8.64 -18.30
C GLU A 66 23.95 9.00 -16.86
N GLY A 67 23.07 8.76 -15.88
CA GLY A 67 23.29 9.04 -14.46
C GLY A 67 23.18 10.52 -14.06
N ARG A 68 23.08 11.42 -15.04
CA ARG A 68 22.90 12.86 -14.86
C ARG A 68 22.34 13.47 -16.14
N VAL A 69 21.57 14.54 -16.01
CA VAL A 69 21.21 15.44 -17.11
C VAL A 69 21.64 16.86 -16.82
N VAL A 70 22.03 17.58 -17.87
CA VAL A 70 22.47 18.98 -17.82
C VAL A 70 21.47 19.85 -18.57
N VAL A 71 21.17 21.03 -18.04
CA VAL A 71 20.11 21.92 -18.57
C VAL A 71 20.41 22.35 -20.00
N GLU A 72 21.67 22.70 -20.28
CA GLU A 72 22.14 23.16 -21.59
C GLU A 72 22.00 22.08 -22.66
N ASP A 73 22.40 20.84 -22.34
CA ASP A 73 22.35 19.70 -23.27
C ASP A 73 20.90 19.32 -23.61
N LEU A 74 20.02 19.30 -22.61
CA LEU A 74 18.60 19.03 -22.82
C LEU A 74 17.93 20.16 -23.63
N ALA A 75 18.31 21.41 -23.40
CA ALA A 75 17.76 22.54 -24.14
C ALA A 75 18.12 22.48 -25.63
N GLN A 76 19.35 22.10 -25.95
CA GLN A 76 19.78 21.86 -27.32
C GLN A 76 19.08 20.62 -27.92
N ARG A 77 19.02 19.51 -27.19
CA ARG A 77 18.43 18.26 -27.67
C ARG A 77 16.95 18.38 -28.01
N PHE A 78 16.19 19.10 -27.19
CA PHE A 78 14.75 19.27 -27.36
C PHE A 78 14.36 20.54 -28.11
N ASP A 79 15.34 21.34 -28.56
CA ASP A 79 15.15 22.64 -29.21
C ASP A 79 14.19 23.56 -28.43
N VAL A 80 14.48 23.74 -27.13
CA VAL A 80 13.68 24.58 -26.22
C VAL A 80 14.56 25.49 -25.37
N THR A 81 13.94 26.51 -24.77
CA THR A 81 14.67 27.44 -23.89
C THR A 81 15.17 26.75 -22.61
N LEU A 82 16.29 27.24 -22.06
CA LEU A 82 16.81 26.81 -20.75
C LEU A 82 15.75 26.95 -19.65
N GLN A 83 14.89 27.97 -19.72
CA GLN A 83 13.82 28.19 -18.74
C GLN A 83 12.78 27.05 -18.78
N THR A 84 12.47 26.53 -19.97
CA THR A 84 11.57 25.38 -20.15
C THR A 84 12.14 24.13 -19.48
N ILE A 85 13.40 23.80 -19.76
CA ILE A 85 14.06 22.65 -19.13
C ILE A 85 14.17 22.83 -17.61
N ARG A 86 14.55 24.01 -17.13
CA ARG A 86 14.60 24.29 -15.68
C ARG A 86 13.25 24.06 -15.01
N ARG A 87 12.15 24.45 -15.66
CA ARG A 87 10.79 24.20 -15.17
C ARG A 87 10.49 22.70 -15.15
N ASP A 88 10.77 21.99 -16.23
CA ASP A 88 10.51 20.55 -16.31
C ASP A 88 11.32 19.77 -15.25
N LEU A 89 12.58 20.13 -15.04
CA LEU A 89 13.42 19.53 -13.98
C LEU A 89 12.94 19.90 -12.57
N THR A 90 12.41 21.11 -12.36
CA THR A 90 11.76 21.47 -11.08
C THR A 90 10.53 20.60 -10.86
N GLU A 91 9.64 20.49 -11.85
CA GLU A 91 8.43 19.68 -11.77
C GLU A 91 8.76 18.20 -11.52
N LEU A 92 9.74 17.64 -12.22
CA LEU A 92 10.20 16.27 -12.00
C LEU A 92 10.84 16.05 -10.61
N ALA A 93 11.53 17.06 -10.08
CA ALA A 93 12.08 17.01 -8.72
C ALA A 93 10.99 17.14 -7.64
N ASP A 94 10.01 18.02 -7.85
CA ASP A 94 8.84 18.16 -6.97
C ASP A 94 7.97 16.88 -6.96
N LEU A 95 7.93 16.17 -8.09
CA LEU A 95 7.33 14.83 -8.21
C LEU A 95 8.22 13.71 -7.64
N GLY A 96 9.44 14.01 -7.20
CA GLY A 96 10.35 13.07 -6.55
C GLY A 96 11.13 12.15 -7.50
N HIS A 97 11.13 12.42 -8.80
CA HIS A 97 11.84 11.58 -9.78
C HIS A 97 13.33 11.93 -9.92
N LEU A 98 13.71 13.18 -9.66
CA LEU A 98 15.08 13.69 -9.81
C LEU A 98 15.51 14.49 -8.57
N ASP A 99 16.81 14.55 -8.30
CA ASP A 99 17.41 15.53 -7.39
C ASP A 99 18.10 16.63 -8.18
N ARG A 100 17.90 17.89 -7.73
CA ARG A 100 18.51 19.06 -8.37
C ARG A 100 19.98 19.16 -8.01
N VAL A 101 20.81 19.37 -9.03
CA VAL A 101 22.24 19.64 -8.87
C VAL A 101 22.62 20.91 -9.63
N HIS A 102 23.83 21.40 -9.43
CA HIS A 102 24.31 22.57 -10.19
C HIS A 102 24.31 22.30 -11.70
N GLY A 103 23.58 23.15 -12.43
CA GLY A 103 23.45 23.08 -13.89
C GLY A 103 22.59 21.92 -14.42
N GLY A 104 21.90 21.15 -13.56
CA GLY A 104 21.24 19.93 -14.02
C GLY A 104 20.37 19.23 -12.99
N ALA A 105 20.15 17.96 -13.23
CA ALA A 105 19.49 17.07 -12.29
C ALA A 105 20.10 15.67 -12.40
N VAL A 106 20.09 14.92 -11.31
CA VAL A 106 20.47 13.50 -11.30
C VAL A 106 19.22 12.67 -11.03
N PRO A 107 19.14 11.44 -11.55
CA PRO A 107 18.17 10.48 -11.06
C PRO A 107 18.27 10.45 -9.55
N LYS A 108 17.13 10.46 -8.89
CA LYS A 108 17.12 10.30 -7.46
C LYS A 108 17.54 8.86 -7.14
N THR A 109 18.82 8.66 -6.88
CA THR A 109 19.44 7.33 -6.75
C THR A 109 18.99 6.69 -5.45
N GLY A 110 18.13 5.70 -5.59
CA GLY A 110 17.54 4.96 -4.49
C GLY A 110 16.30 4.25 -4.99
N VAL A 111 16.17 2.99 -4.61
CA VAL A 111 14.95 2.19 -4.84
C VAL A 111 13.69 2.92 -4.37
N ALA A 112 13.83 3.83 -3.41
CA ALA A 112 12.78 4.71 -2.90
C ALA A 112 12.03 5.48 -4.00
N ASN A 113 12.64 5.78 -5.15
CA ASN A 113 12.03 6.59 -6.22
C ASN A 113 11.59 5.78 -7.45
N LEU A 114 11.66 4.46 -7.38
CA LEU A 114 11.05 3.60 -8.39
C LEU A 114 9.54 3.72 -8.27
N GLY A 115 8.90 4.17 -9.35
CA GLY A 115 7.43 4.23 -9.43
C GLY A 115 6.81 2.86 -9.18
N TYR A 116 5.58 2.85 -8.67
CA TYR A 116 4.84 1.63 -8.35
C TYR A 116 4.85 0.59 -9.49
N GLU A 117 4.52 1.01 -10.71
CA GLU A 117 4.50 0.11 -11.88
C GLU A 117 5.86 -0.53 -12.18
N GLN A 118 6.94 0.24 -12.01
CA GLN A 118 8.30 -0.25 -12.20
C GLN A 118 8.68 -1.24 -11.10
N ARG A 119 8.34 -0.94 -9.84
CA ARG A 119 8.51 -1.88 -8.73
C ARG A 119 7.72 -3.15 -8.99
N ARG A 120 6.50 -3.07 -9.51
CA ARG A 120 5.63 -4.23 -9.78
C ARG A 120 6.24 -5.20 -10.79
N ARG A 121 6.75 -4.68 -11.92
CA ARG A 121 7.40 -5.47 -12.98
C ARG A 121 8.79 -6.01 -12.61
N MET A 122 9.51 -5.31 -11.72
CA MET A 122 10.82 -5.77 -11.27
C MET A 122 10.72 -7.10 -10.54
N ASN A 123 11.54 -8.09 -10.91
CA ASN A 123 11.56 -9.41 -10.29
C ASN A 123 10.18 -10.09 -10.23
N GLU A 124 9.32 -9.86 -11.23
CA GLU A 124 7.96 -10.39 -11.27
C GLU A 124 7.91 -11.92 -11.11
N GLY A 125 8.79 -12.65 -11.83
CA GLY A 125 8.88 -14.11 -11.70
C GLY A 125 9.23 -14.58 -10.28
N ALA A 126 10.18 -13.89 -9.62
CA ALA A 126 10.54 -14.18 -8.23
C ALA A 126 9.36 -13.89 -7.28
N LYS A 127 8.65 -12.78 -7.46
CA LYS A 127 7.47 -12.47 -6.64
C LYS A 127 6.35 -13.47 -6.83
N ALA A 128 6.12 -13.94 -8.05
CA ALA A 128 5.13 -14.97 -8.31
C ALA A 128 5.50 -16.29 -7.62
N ALA A 129 6.78 -16.69 -7.65
CA ALA A 129 7.25 -17.87 -6.93
C ALA A 129 7.09 -17.74 -5.40
N ILE A 130 7.53 -16.60 -4.85
CA ILE A 130 7.37 -16.26 -3.42
C ILE A 130 5.89 -16.25 -3.03
N ALA A 131 5.04 -15.64 -3.87
CA ALA A 131 3.60 -15.54 -3.65
C ALA A 131 2.93 -16.91 -3.57
N ARG A 132 3.24 -17.82 -4.50
CA ARG A 132 2.74 -19.20 -4.47
C ARG A 132 3.16 -19.94 -3.20
N ALA A 133 4.44 -19.87 -2.85
CA ALA A 133 4.95 -20.51 -1.64
C ALA A 133 4.27 -19.98 -0.36
N CYS A 134 4.08 -18.66 -0.28
CA CYS A 134 3.40 -18.02 0.84
C CYS A 134 1.90 -18.39 0.89
N ALA A 135 1.20 -18.38 -0.24
CA ALA A 135 -0.22 -18.73 -0.30
C ALA A 135 -0.50 -20.18 0.11
N VAL A 136 0.39 -21.11 -0.23
CA VAL A 136 0.30 -22.52 0.22
C VAL A 136 0.42 -22.65 1.75
N ALA A 137 1.20 -21.79 2.39
CA ALA A 137 1.36 -21.79 3.85
C ALA A 137 0.18 -21.14 4.60
N ILE A 138 -0.69 -20.42 3.88
CA ILE A 138 -1.89 -19.79 4.45
C ILE A 138 -3.05 -20.80 4.38
N PRO A 139 -3.59 -21.24 5.54
CA PRO A 139 -4.72 -22.16 5.55
C PRO A 139 -6.02 -21.47 5.16
N GLU A 140 -7.01 -22.27 4.79
CA GLU A 140 -8.40 -21.83 4.67
C GLU A 140 -9.01 -21.53 6.05
N ASN A 141 -10.13 -20.79 6.09
CA ASN A 141 -10.85 -20.47 7.34
C ASN A 141 -10.02 -19.64 8.34
N CYS A 142 -9.23 -18.69 7.84
CA CYS A 142 -8.35 -17.87 8.67
C CYS A 142 -8.54 -16.36 8.43
N SER A 143 -8.07 -15.58 9.40
CA SER A 143 -7.96 -14.13 9.29
C SER A 143 -6.51 -13.73 9.00
N LEU A 144 -6.32 -12.76 8.11
CA LEU A 144 -5.00 -12.24 7.80
C LEU A 144 -4.98 -10.73 7.55
N ILE A 145 -3.88 -10.10 7.94
CA ILE A 145 -3.56 -8.74 7.53
C ILE A 145 -2.60 -8.77 6.35
N MET A 146 -2.88 -8.00 5.31
CA MET A 146 -1.95 -7.80 4.18
C MET A 146 -1.51 -6.35 4.11
N ASN A 147 -0.21 -6.12 4.25
CA ASN A 147 0.36 -4.77 4.22
C ASN A 147 0.69 -4.31 2.79
N LEU A 148 1.24 -3.10 2.65
CA LEU A 148 1.72 -2.55 1.38
C LEU A 148 2.87 -3.36 0.80
N GLY A 149 2.93 -3.42 -0.53
CA GLY A 149 4.05 -4.01 -1.25
C GLY A 149 3.64 -4.70 -2.54
N THR A 150 4.48 -4.62 -3.56
CA THR A 150 4.20 -5.33 -4.82
C THR A 150 4.30 -6.85 -4.69
N THR A 151 5.05 -7.33 -3.70
CA THR A 151 5.14 -8.78 -3.41
C THR A 151 3.92 -9.25 -2.61
N THR A 152 3.39 -8.44 -1.68
CA THR A 152 2.13 -8.75 -0.98
C THR A 152 0.95 -8.73 -1.96
N GLU A 153 0.96 -7.84 -2.95
CA GLU A 153 0.00 -7.85 -4.05
C GLU A 153 0.06 -9.13 -4.90
N ALA A 154 1.25 -9.67 -5.15
CA ALA A 154 1.39 -10.95 -5.82
C ALA A 154 0.80 -12.10 -4.98
N VAL A 155 0.98 -12.09 -3.65
CA VAL A 155 0.31 -13.04 -2.74
C VAL A 155 -1.21 -12.92 -2.86
N ALA A 156 -1.74 -11.69 -2.93
CA ALA A 156 -3.19 -11.48 -3.07
C ALA A 156 -3.77 -12.12 -4.34
N GLN A 157 -3.00 -12.17 -5.43
CA GLN A 157 -3.40 -12.87 -6.66
C GLN A 157 -3.51 -14.39 -6.45
N GLU A 158 -2.57 -14.97 -5.71
CA GLU A 158 -2.56 -16.42 -5.41
C GLU A 158 -3.65 -16.80 -4.40
N LEU A 159 -4.14 -15.84 -3.60
CA LEU A 159 -5.26 -16.03 -2.67
C LEU A 159 -6.64 -15.94 -3.33
N LEU A 160 -6.75 -15.76 -4.66
CA LEU A 160 -8.04 -15.70 -5.34
C LEU A 160 -8.83 -17.01 -5.28
N GLY A 161 -8.15 -18.15 -5.07
CA GLY A 161 -8.76 -19.47 -4.93
C GLY A 161 -9.10 -19.88 -3.49
N HIS A 162 -8.62 -19.13 -2.49
CA HIS A 162 -8.86 -19.43 -1.08
C HIS A 162 -10.31 -19.17 -0.68
N ARG A 163 -10.78 -19.90 0.32
CA ARG A 163 -12.15 -19.92 0.80
C ARG A 163 -12.24 -19.60 2.29
N ASN A 164 -13.28 -18.83 2.61
CA ASN A 164 -13.63 -18.45 3.97
C ASN A 164 -12.46 -17.73 4.67
N ILE A 165 -11.78 -16.83 3.95
CA ILE A 165 -10.71 -16.01 4.52
C ILE A 165 -11.22 -14.61 4.79
N THR A 166 -10.69 -13.98 5.84
CA THR A 166 -10.92 -12.54 6.11
C THR A 166 -9.61 -11.80 5.92
N VAL A 167 -9.58 -10.84 5.00
CA VAL A 167 -8.41 -10.01 4.70
C VAL A 167 -8.64 -8.59 5.18
N VAL A 168 -7.76 -8.15 6.08
CA VAL A 168 -7.69 -6.76 6.54
C VAL A 168 -6.49 -6.09 5.87
N THR A 169 -6.67 -4.99 5.15
CA THR A 169 -5.57 -4.39 4.37
C THR A 169 -5.63 -2.87 4.33
N ASN A 170 -4.48 -2.22 4.25
CA ASN A 170 -4.32 -0.81 3.91
C ASN A 170 -3.85 -0.61 2.45
N ASN A 171 -3.79 -1.67 1.65
CA ASN A 171 -3.38 -1.62 0.26
C ASN A 171 -4.61 -1.68 -0.66
N MET A 172 -4.89 -0.58 -1.38
CA MET A 172 -6.00 -0.54 -2.33
C MET A 172 -5.85 -1.54 -3.48
N ASN A 173 -4.62 -1.86 -3.90
CA ASN A 173 -4.37 -2.82 -4.98
C ASN A 173 -4.70 -4.26 -4.52
N VAL A 174 -4.38 -4.59 -3.26
CA VAL A 174 -4.75 -5.88 -2.65
C VAL A 174 -6.27 -5.98 -2.53
N ALA A 175 -6.93 -4.93 -2.01
CA ALA A 175 -8.39 -4.91 -1.88
C ALA A 175 -9.09 -5.08 -3.24
N ASN A 176 -8.64 -4.37 -4.27
CA ASN A 176 -9.19 -4.48 -5.62
C ASN A 176 -8.96 -5.86 -6.25
N THR A 177 -7.82 -6.48 -5.97
CA THR A 177 -7.51 -7.84 -6.44
C THR A 177 -8.47 -8.83 -5.80
N LEU A 178 -8.52 -8.85 -4.47
CA LEU A 178 -9.30 -9.83 -3.72
C LEU A 178 -10.81 -9.64 -3.86
N ALA A 179 -11.27 -8.48 -4.33
CA ALA A 179 -12.68 -8.27 -4.65
C ALA A 179 -13.22 -9.28 -5.69
N ALA A 180 -12.33 -9.92 -6.47
CA ALA A 180 -12.70 -11.01 -7.38
C ALA A 180 -12.85 -12.39 -6.69
N ASN A 181 -12.45 -12.53 -5.42
CA ASN A 181 -12.61 -13.75 -4.64
C ASN A 181 -13.91 -13.72 -3.81
N PRO A 182 -14.94 -14.50 -4.16
CA PRO A 182 -16.21 -14.54 -3.42
C PRO A 182 -16.10 -15.21 -2.03
N GLY A 183 -15.01 -15.95 -1.76
CA GLY A 183 -14.71 -16.57 -0.47
C GLY A 183 -13.88 -15.69 0.46
N CYS A 184 -13.64 -14.43 0.11
CA CYS A 184 -12.83 -13.49 0.88
C CYS A 184 -13.68 -12.32 1.39
N ASP A 185 -13.78 -12.19 2.71
CA ASP A 185 -14.30 -10.98 3.35
C ASP A 185 -13.18 -9.94 3.46
N ILE A 186 -13.40 -8.74 2.93
CA ILE A 186 -12.35 -7.71 2.82
C ILE A 186 -12.69 -6.50 3.67
N MET A 187 -11.77 -6.12 4.56
CA MET A 187 -11.84 -4.91 5.35
C MET A 187 -10.68 -3.98 4.98
N VAL A 188 -11.01 -2.80 4.47
CA VAL A 188 -10.00 -1.82 4.03
C VAL A 188 -9.83 -0.74 5.09
N ALA A 189 -8.59 -0.52 5.51
CA ALA A 189 -8.26 0.52 6.47
C ALA A 189 -8.63 1.91 5.92
N GLY A 190 -9.12 2.81 6.78
CA GLY A 190 -9.19 4.24 6.44
C GLY A 190 -7.82 4.92 6.57
N GLY A 191 -7.69 6.15 6.05
CA GLY A 191 -6.48 6.95 6.27
C GLY A 191 -6.13 7.89 5.13
N ALA A 192 -4.89 8.40 5.16
CA ALA A 192 -4.36 9.23 4.10
C ALA A 192 -3.90 8.34 2.93
N LEU A 193 -4.51 8.52 1.76
CA LEU A 193 -4.11 7.79 0.55
C LEU A 193 -2.80 8.32 -0.01
N ARG A 194 -1.78 7.48 0.01
CA ARG A 194 -0.52 7.68 -0.70
C ARG A 194 -0.69 7.27 -2.16
N ARG A 195 -0.93 8.26 -3.03
CA ARG A 195 -1.22 8.05 -4.46
C ARG A 195 -0.11 7.35 -5.24
N SER A 196 1.14 7.41 -4.78
CA SER A 196 2.28 6.85 -5.50
C SER A 196 2.24 5.32 -5.59
N ASP A 197 1.56 4.64 -4.67
CA ASP A 197 1.43 3.17 -4.65
C ASP A 197 0.07 2.65 -4.17
N GLY A 198 -0.90 3.52 -3.86
CA GLY A 198 -2.24 3.11 -3.46
C GLY A 198 -2.35 2.66 -2.01
N GLY A 199 -1.34 2.95 -1.18
CA GLY A 199 -1.36 2.64 0.25
C GLY A 199 -2.12 3.66 1.08
N LEU A 200 -2.80 3.20 2.13
CA LEU A 200 -3.40 4.03 3.16
C LEU A 200 -2.47 4.04 4.38
N VAL A 201 -2.13 5.25 4.83
CA VAL A 201 -1.14 5.46 5.89
C VAL A 201 -1.61 6.52 6.89
N GLY A 202 -0.87 6.61 7.99
CA GLY A 202 -1.08 7.60 9.05
C GLY A 202 -1.84 7.03 10.23
N GLU A 203 -2.12 7.91 11.19
CA GLU A 203 -2.61 7.53 12.51
C GLU A 203 -3.95 6.77 12.47
N LEU A 204 -4.88 7.21 11.62
CA LEU A 204 -6.17 6.53 11.46
C LEU A 204 -6.00 5.09 10.97
N THR A 205 -5.03 4.85 10.07
CA THR A 205 -4.70 3.51 9.57
C THR A 205 -4.10 2.66 10.68
N THR A 206 -3.20 3.23 11.49
CA THR A 206 -2.61 2.54 12.65
C THR A 206 -3.69 2.09 13.62
N GLN A 207 -4.57 3.02 14.04
CA GLN A 207 -5.66 2.73 14.98
C GLN A 207 -6.69 1.74 14.43
N PHE A 208 -6.87 1.70 13.11
CA PHE A 208 -7.69 0.67 12.48
C PHE A 208 -7.11 -0.72 12.74
N PHE A 209 -5.81 -0.94 12.49
CA PHE A 209 -5.18 -2.24 12.74
C PHE A 209 -5.12 -2.61 14.23
N GLU A 210 -5.08 -1.63 15.13
CA GLU A 210 -5.13 -1.86 16.59
C GLU A 210 -6.43 -2.55 17.07
N GLN A 211 -7.47 -2.56 16.25
CA GLN A 211 -8.76 -3.20 16.57
C GLN A 211 -8.82 -4.69 16.20
N PHE A 212 -7.80 -5.21 15.50
CA PHE A 212 -7.78 -6.58 15.00
C PHE A 212 -6.76 -7.44 15.72
N LYS A 213 -7.06 -8.73 15.86
CA LYS A 213 -6.08 -9.77 16.21
C LYS A 213 -6.25 -10.94 15.27
N VAL A 214 -5.35 -11.06 14.31
CA VAL A 214 -5.47 -11.99 13.18
C VAL A 214 -4.56 -13.20 13.32
N ASP A 215 -4.83 -14.25 12.57
CA ASP A 215 -4.03 -15.47 12.57
C ASP A 215 -2.69 -15.24 11.86
N TYR A 216 -2.72 -14.55 10.72
CA TYR A 216 -1.55 -14.32 9.87
C TYR A 216 -1.36 -12.84 9.51
N ALA A 217 -0.12 -12.39 9.34
CA ALA A 217 0.18 -11.16 8.62
C ALA A 217 1.11 -11.47 7.46
N VAL A 218 0.81 -10.94 6.27
CA VAL A 218 1.70 -10.96 5.11
C VAL A 218 2.24 -9.56 4.91
N ILE A 219 3.54 -9.39 5.18
CA ILE A 219 4.23 -8.10 5.11
C ILE A 219 5.36 -8.13 4.09
N GLY A 220 5.61 -7.00 3.45
CA GLY A 220 6.79 -6.75 2.62
C GLY A 220 7.74 -5.76 3.29
N VAL A 221 8.94 -5.62 2.71
CA VAL A 221 9.95 -4.66 3.17
C VAL A 221 10.62 -3.95 1.99
N SER A 222 11.17 -2.76 2.26
CA SER A 222 11.94 -2.01 1.28
C SER A 222 13.42 -2.45 1.24
N ALA A 223 13.97 -2.85 2.37
CA ALA A 223 15.32 -3.39 2.52
C ALA A 223 15.41 -4.37 3.71
N LEU A 224 16.38 -5.28 3.65
CA LEU A 224 16.74 -6.23 4.70
C LEU A 224 18.27 -6.15 4.86
N ASP A 225 18.77 -5.87 6.04
CA ASP A 225 20.21 -5.83 6.26
C ASP A 225 20.80 -7.19 6.69
N ARG A 226 22.13 -7.23 6.83
CA ARG A 226 22.86 -8.44 7.24
C ARG A 226 22.71 -8.77 8.73
N ASP A 227 22.21 -7.82 9.51
CA ASP A 227 21.92 -8.02 10.92
C ASP A 227 20.52 -8.58 11.16
N GLY A 228 19.69 -8.61 10.12
CA GLY A 228 18.33 -9.12 10.15
C GLY A 228 17.31 -8.02 10.41
N ASP A 229 17.68 -6.75 10.36
CA ASP A 229 16.75 -5.65 10.48
C ASP A 229 15.99 -5.43 9.16
N LEU A 230 14.67 -5.33 9.30
CA LEU A 230 13.72 -4.96 8.28
C LEU A 230 13.66 -3.43 8.21
N LEU A 231 13.84 -2.86 7.03
CA LEU A 231 13.98 -1.42 6.84
C LEU A 231 12.98 -0.87 5.81
N ASP A 232 12.51 0.35 6.05
CA ASP A 232 11.64 1.10 5.14
C ASP A 232 12.07 2.56 4.95
N PHE A 233 11.58 3.18 3.88
CA PHE A 233 11.83 4.59 3.55
C PHE A 233 10.79 5.52 4.16
N ASP A 234 9.59 5.02 4.47
CA ASP A 234 8.50 5.84 5.01
C ASP A 234 8.21 5.51 6.47
N LEU A 235 8.44 6.48 7.36
CA LEU A 235 8.12 6.36 8.78
C LEU A 235 6.62 6.17 9.06
N ALA A 236 5.73 6.69 8.21
CA ALA A 236 4.30 6.44 8.34
C ALA A 236 3.98 4.96 8.12
N GLU A 237 4.63 4.35 7.14
CA GLU A 237 4.48 2.92 6.84
C GLU A 237 5.11 2.05 7.93
N VAL A 238 6.26 2.44 8.48
CA VAL A 238 6.90 1.74 9.59
C VAL A 238 5.97 1.63 10.80
N ARG A 239 5.22 2.70 11.13
CA ARG A 239 4.29 2.68 12.27
C ARG A 239 3.17 1.67 12.05
N VAL A 240 2.55 1.70 10.87
CA VAL A 240 1.50 0.77 10.48
C VAL A 240 2.01 -0.68 10.52
N SER A 241 3.15 -0.94 9.88
CA SER A 241 3.78 -2.27 9.83
C SER A 241 4.10 -2.82 11.21
N LYS A 242 4.65 -2.01 12.12
CA LYS A 242 4.91 -2.41 13.51
C LYS A 242 3.63 -2.80 14.23
N THR A 243 2.53 -2.07 14.01
CA THR A 243 1.23 -2.42 14.56
C THR A 243 0.72 -3.73 13.97
N ILE A 244 0.84 -3.95 12.66
CA ILE A 244 0.46 -5.19 11.99
C ILE A 244 1.19 -6.40 12.60
N ILE A 245 2.51 -6.30 12.78
CA ILE A 245 3.35 -7.35 13.39
C ILE A 245 2.84 -7.71 14.78
N ARG A 246 2.50 -6.72 15.62
CA ARG A 246 1.99 -6.97 16.98
C ARG A 246 0.61 -7.64 17.01
N GLN A 247 -0.19 -7.47 15.96
CA GLN A 247 -1.59 -7.92 15.91
C GLN A 247 -1.78 -9.29 15.27
N ALA A 248 -0.72 -9.87 14.69
CA ALA A 248 -0.76 -11.19 14.09
C ALA A 248 -0.15 -12.25 15.00
N ARG A 249 -0.71 -13.47 14.98
CA ARG A 249 -0.14 -14.63 15.69
C ARG A 249 1.07 -15.19 14.96
N LYS A 250 1.03 -15.18 13.63
CA LYS A 250 2.14 -15.58 12.75
C LYS A 250 2.40 -14.47 11.75
N VAL A 251 3.68 -14.12 11.58
CA VAL A 251 4.09 -13.07 10.65
C VAL A 251 4.88 -13.71 9.51
N PHE A 252 4.37 -13.57 8.30
CA PHE A 252 4.98 -13.99 7.05
C PHE A 252 5.59 -12.78 6.36
N LEU A 253 6.91 -12.81 6.20
CA LEU A 253 7.65 -11.82 5.43
C LEU A 253 7.83 -12.34 4.01
N VAL A 254 7.45 -11.54 3.02
CA VAL A 254 7.67 -11.85 1.60
C VAL A 254 8.63 -10.84 0.98
N CYS A 255 9.84 -11.28 0.62
CA CYS A 255 10.82 -10.40 -0.03
C CYS A 255 11.78 -11.15 -0.95
N ASP A 256 12.07 -10.55 -2.09
CA ASP A 256 13.06 -11.08 -3.03
C ASP A 256 14.50 -10.73 -2.59
N HIS A 257 15.46 -11.50 -3.07
CA HIS A 257 16.89 -11.38 -2.74
C HIS A 257 17.44 -9.97 -2.93
N SER A 258 16.91 -9.20 -3.90
CA SER A 258 17.40 -7.85 -4.17
C SER A 258 17.17 -6.87 -3.01
N LYS A 259 16.40 -7.26 -1.98
CA LYS A 259 16.22 -6.47 -0.76
C LYS A 259 17.43 -6.50 0.18
N LEU A 260 18.29 -7.51 0.06
CA LEU A 260 19.56 -7.61 0.80
C LEU A 260 20.63 -6.63 0.30
N ASP A 261 20.50 -6.17 -0.96
CA ASP A 261 21.42 -5.23 -1.58
C ASP A 261 20.96 -3.77 -1.44
N ARG A 262 19.96 -3.52 -0.60
CA ARG A 262 19.32 -2.20 -0.41
C ARG A 262 19.49 -1.76 1.04
N SER A 263 19.49 -0.45 1.24
CA SER A 263 19.41 0.17 2.56
C SER A 263 18.21 1.11 2.62
N ALA A 264 17.65 1.26 3.81
CA ALA A 264 16.64 2.27 4.09
C ALA A 264 16.83 2.81 5.52
N PRO A 265 16.49 4.08 5.79
CA PRO A 265 16.89 4.75 7.03
C PRO A 265 16.01 4.39 8.24
N ALA A 266 14.80 3.87 8.04
CA ALA A 266 13.87 3.62 9.12
C ALA A 266 13.76 2.14 9.44
N ARG A 267 14.05 1.78 10.70
CA ARG A 267 13.93 0.42 11.22
C ARG A 267 12.49 0.04 11.53
N LEU A 268 12.01 -0.99 10.83
CA LEU A 268 10.66 -1.54 10.93
C LEU A 268 10.57 -2.63 12.00
N ALA A 269 11.35 -3.70 11.89
CA ALA A 269 11.36 -4.82 12.84
C ALA A 269 12.64 -5.65 12.65
N SER A 270 12.83 -6.68 13.45
CA SER A 270 13.86 -7.71 13.25
C SER A 270 13.26 -8.96 12.62
N LEU A 271 14.05 -9.70 11.84
CA LEU A 271 13.72 -11.06 11.40
C LEU A 271 13.38 -11.98 12.58
N SER A 272 13.94 -11.74 13.77
CA SER A 272 13.58 -12.48 14.98
C SER A 272 12.12 -12.33 15.41
N GLU A 273 11.40 -11.33 14.89
CA GLU A 273 9.97 -11.12 15.12
C GLU A 273 9.10 -11.77 14.03
N ILE A 274 9.72 -12.43 13.05
CA ILE A 274 9.07 -13.04 11.89
C ILE A 274 8.98 -14.55 12.09
N THR A 275 7.81 -15.11 11.79
CA THR A 275 7.57 -16.55 11.86
C THR A 275 8.17 -17.27 10.66
N CYS A 276 7.92 -16.76 9.45
CA CYS A 276 8.45 -17.35 8.22
C CYS A 276 8.80 -16.26 7.20
N LEU A 277 10.00 -16.36 6.63
CA LEU A 277 10.47 -15.57 5.50
C LEU A 277 10.38 -16.39 4.21
N PHE A 278 9.66 -15.86 3.22
CA PHE A 278 9.63 -16.39 1.86
C PHE A 278 10.48 -15.51 0.94
N THR A 279 11.47 -16.13 0.29
CA THR A 279 12.40 -15.46 -0.62
C THR A 279 12.73 -16.31 -1.84
N ASP A 280 13.32 -15.75 -2.89
CA ASP A 280 13.61 -16.45 -4.15
C ASP A 280 15.05 -17.00 -4.24
N ARG A 281 15.91 -16.67 -3.27
CA ARG A 281 17.28 -17.21 -3.18
C ARG A 281 17.67 -17.50 -1.73
N PRO A 282 18.61 -18.44 -1.50
CA PRO A 282 19.14 -18.67 -0.16
C PRO A 282 19.71 -17.39 0.46
N LEU A 283 19.49 -17.21 1.76
CA LEU A 283 20.12 -16.13 2.52
C LEU A 283 21.63 -16.34 2.64
N PRO A 284 22.42 -15.27 2.85
CA PRO A 284 23.80 -15.39 3.29
C PRO A 284 23.90 -16.29 4.53
N GLN A 285 24.93 -17.14 4.59
CA GLN A 285 25.06 -18.18 5.61
C GLN A 285 24.94 -17.65 7.05
N ASP A 286 25.53 -16.49 7.32
CA ASP A 286 25.45 -15.85 8.64
C ASP A 286 24.02 -15.46 9.01
N LEU A 287 23.27 -14.93 8.06
CA LEU A 287 21.88 -14.53 8.28
C LEU A 287 20.97 -15.75 8.41
N ALA A 288 21.18 -16.79 7.60
CA ALA A 288 20.46 -18.06 7.71
C ALA A 288 20.64 -18.70 9.09
N ARG A 289 21.88 -18.68 9.63
CA ARG A 289 22.18 -19.16 10.99
C ARG A 289 21.44 -18.36 12.05
N LYS A 290 21.44 -17.03 11.96
CA LYS A 290 20.68 -16.16 12.88
C LYS A 290 19.17 -16.48 12.84
N CYS A 291 18.60 -16.67 11.65
CA CYS A 291 17.20 -17.09 11.51
C CYS A 291 16.92 -18.41 12.23
N ALA A 292 17.79 -19.41 12.09
CA ALA A 292 17.64 -20.68 12.82
C ALA A 292 17.71 -20.50 14.35
N GLU A 293 18.60 -19.65 14.84
CA GLU A 293 18.72 -19.32 16.28
C GLU A 293 17.47 -18.60 16.82
N TRP A 294 16.84 -17.74 16.00
CA TRP A 294 15.61 -17.05 16.37
C TRP A 294 14.34 -17.87 16.19
N GLY A 295 14.43 -19.03 15.54
CA GLY A 295 13.26 -19.84 15.17
C GLY A 295 12.45 -19.24 14.01
N THR A 296 13.07 -18.38 13.20
CA THR A 296 12.49 -17.84 11.96
C THR A 296 12.67 -18.87 10.84
N GLU A 297 11.56 -19.42 10.35
CA GLU A 297 11.57 -20.32 9.20
C GLU A 297 11.96 -19.56 7.93
N VAL A 298 12.77 -20.16 7.05
CA VAL A 298 13.17 -19.57 5.77
C VAL A 298 12.80 -20.51 4.65
N VAL A 299 11.88 -20.08 3.79
CA VAL A 299 11.41 -20.82 2.63
C VAL A 299 11.97 -20.18 1.36
N VAL A 300 12.79 -20.94 0.63
CA VAL A 300 13.32 -20.52 -0.67
C VAL A 300 12.39 -21.01 -1.77
N ALA A 301 11.65 -20.07 -2.35
CA ALA A 301 10.74 -20.30 -3.45
C ALA A 301 11.53 -20.55 -4.75
N SER A 302 11.39 -21.76 -5.28
CA SER A 302 11.92 -22.13 -6.60
C SER A 302 10.92 -21.73 -7.68
N GLY A 303 11.39 -21.37 -8.88
CA GLY A 303 10.52 -21.12 -10.04
C GLY A 303 9.58 -22.29 -10.37
N ASP A 304 9.98 -23.52 -10.00
CA ASP A 304 9.24 -24.75 -10.17
C ASP A 304 8.47 -25.13 -8.90
N GLY A 305 7.34 -24.48 -8.65
CA GLY A 305 6.13 -25.01 -7.98
C GLY A 305 6.19 -25.69 -6.59
N ALA A 306 7.35 -25.94 -5.98
CA ALA A 306 7.46 -26.64 -4.70
C ALA A 306 8.46 -25.94 -3.77
N PRO A 307 8.10 -25.70 -2.50
CA PRO A 307 9.04 -25.19 -1.50
C PRO A 307 10.16 -26.22 -1.30
N ARG A 308 11.42 -25.77 -1.37
CA ARG A 308 12.56 -26.54 -0.88
C ARG A 308 12.80 -26.12 0.57
N THR A 309 12.40 -26.99 1.49
CA THR A 309 12.68 -26.89 2.94
C THR A 309 14.15 -27.12 3.23
#